data_AF-A0A968P999-F1
#
_entry.id   AF-A0A968P999-F1
#
_cell.length_a   1.000
_cell.length_b   1.000
_cell.length_c   1.000
_cell.angle_alpha   90.00
_cell.angle_beta   90.00
_cell.angle_gamma   90.00
#
_symmetry.space_group_name_H-M   'P 1'
#
loop_
_entity.id
_entity.type
_entity.pdbx_description
1 polymer ?
#
loop_
_entity_poly.entity_id
_entity_poly.type
_entity_poly.pdbx_seq_one_letter_code
_entity_poly.pdbx_strand_id
1 'polypeptide(L)'
;MNQTETYVLCEGYHDRAFWAGALSYLKCNRPEQKVKDPWGKLVVSGQFGYTTPGNHFIRITPVSGNGSILHFARQRINRRNVDKVDRIVMCIDSDLLLDEFSVSHTDSNNNELLAWTRQIDSDAIEEGAYIRLKDGTMVNLIEWKTTSTEAGHGVPGKQTLERIICSALAATFPQRAYDVQQWLDSRHEKPGKSSAKEHAFSYLAGWFADSGSYEGAIAQWWNDPNIREHIIAELEKTGIWSIMHAIACTNNN
;
A
#
# COMPACT_ATOMS: atom_id res chain seq x y z
N MET A 1 27.22 -12.29 1.44
CA MET A 1 25.89 -12.08 0.85
C MET A 1 25.71 -10.59 0.66
N ASN A 2 25.29 -10.14 -0.54
CA ASN A 2 24.99 -8.73 -0.76
C ASN A 2 23.71 -8.38 0.02
N GLN A 3 23.89 -7.84 1.22
CA GLN A 3 22.77 -7.42 2.07
C GLN A 3 22.05 -6.24 1.40
N THR A 4 20.79 -6.45 1.03
CA THR A 4 19.91 -5.42 0.48
C THR A 4 18.54 -5.50 1.14
N GLU A 5 17.73 -4.44 1.02
CA GLU A 5 16.33 -4.48 1.43
C GLU A 5 15.41 -3.88 0.35
N THR A 6 14.14 -4.28 0.40
CA THR A 6 13.03 -3.52 -0.18
C THR A 6 12.41 -2.63 0.90
N TYR A 7 12.24 -1.36 0.58
CA TYR A 7 11.68 -0.35 1.47
C TYR A 7 10.30 0.09 0.98
N VAL A 8 9.25 -0.25 1.72
CA VAL A 8 7.87 0.14 1.46
C VAL A 8 7.50 1.32 2.35
N LEU A 9 7.20 2.46 1.74
CA LEU A 9 6.72 3.68 2.37
C LEU A 9 5.21 3.75 2.20
N CYS A 10 4.49 4.01 3.29
CA CYS A 10 3.03 4.12 3.27
C CYS A 10 2.56 5.23 4.19
N GLU A 11 1.36 5.77 3.94
CA GLU A 11 0.84 6.94 4.67
C GLU A 11 0.72 6.64 6.17
N GLY A 12 0.07 5.52 6.51
CA GLY A 12 -0.32 5.24 7.87
C GLY A 12 -0.35 3.76 8.26
N TYR A 13 -0.89 3.53 9.44
CA TYR A 13 -0.95 2.18 10.02
C TYR A 13 -1.93 1.25 9.31
N HIS A 14 -2.94 1.79 8.61
CA HIS A 14 -3.89 0.98 7.83
C HIS A 14 -3.22 0.36 6.60
N ASP A 15 -2.44 1.14 5.85
CA ASP A 15 -1.65 0.65 4.72
C ASP A 15 -0.65 -0.41 5.19
N ARG A 16 0.05 -0.13 6.30
CA ARG A 16 0.98 -1.07 6.90
C ARG A 16 0.29 -2.38 7.27
N ALA A 17 -0.91 -2.32 7.85
CA ALA A 17 -1.70 -3.51 8.18
C ALA A 17 -2.12 -4.28 6.91
N PHE A 18 -2.54 -3.57 5.87
CA PHE A 18 -2.88 -4.17 4.57
C PHE A 18 -1.68 -4.92 3.95
N TRP A 19 -0.52 -4.28 3.92
CA TRP A 19 0.74 -4.92 3.52
C TRP A 19 1.07 -6.13 4.39
N ALA A 20 0.87 -6.03 5.71
CA ALA A 20 1.13 -7.14 6.62
C ALA A 20 0.29 -8.38 6.28
N GLY A 21 -1.00 -8.20 5.98
CA GLY A 21 -1.89 -9.27 5.54
C GLY A 21 -1.48 -9.85 4.19
N ALA A 22 -1.19 -8.99 3.21
CA ALA A 22 -0.76 -9.41 1.87
C ALA A 22 0.56 -10.21 1.89
N LEU A 23 1.58 -9.72 2.61
CA LEU A 23 2.87 -10.38 2.75
C LEU A 23 2.75 -11.73 3.48
N SER A 24 1.89 -11.81 4.50
CA SER A 24 1.60 -13.07 5.19
C SER A 24 0.97 -14.09 4.24
N TYR A 25 0.02 -13.67 3.41
CA TYR A 25 -0.57 -14.52 2.37
C TYR A 25 0.49 -15.01 1.36
N LEU A 26 1.39 -14.11 0.93
CA LEU A 26 2.54 -14.38 0.05
C LEU A 26 3.70 -15.11 0.74
N LYS A 27 3.48 -15.69 1.94
CA LYS A 27 4.44 -16.51 2.69
C LYS A 27 5.72 -15.79 3.11
N CYS A 28 5.69 -14.46 3.18
CA CYS A 28 6.76 -13.71 3.82
C CYS A 28 6.67 -13.89 5.33
N ASN A 29 7.81 -14.19 5.96
CA ASN A 29 7.90 -14.41 7.39
C ASN A 29 8.04 -13.09 8.14
N ARG A 30 7.16 -12.83 9.10
CA ARG A 30 7.34 -11.77 10.09
C ARG A 30 7.73 -12.42 11.42
N PRO A 31 8.92 -12.15 11.96
CA PRO A 31 9.29 -12.66 13.26
C PRO A 31 8.40 -12.07 14.36
N GLU A 32 8.07 -12.87 15.37
CA GLU A 32 7.27 -12.45 16.53
C GLU A 32 8.00 -11.45 17.43
N GLN A 33 9.33 -11.48 17.41
CA GLN A 33 10.20 -10.61 18.19
C GLN A 33 10.70 -9.42 17.37
N LYS A 34 11.36 -8.46 18.05
CA LYS A 34 12.03 -7.33 17.38
C LYS A 34 12.97 -7.85 16.29
N VAL A 35 12.75 -7.42 15.06
CA VAL A 35 13.55 -7.80 13.90
C VAL A 35 14.70 -6.83 13.69
N LYS A 36 15.87 -7.36 13.33
CA LYS A 36 17.00 -6.56 12.84
C LYS A 36 16.95 -6.48 11.33
N ASP A 37 17.27 -5.32 10.79
CA ASP A 37 17.50 -5.14 9.37
C ASP A 37 18.82 -5.79 8.92
N PRO A 38 19.11 -5.81 7.60
CA PRO A 38 20.32 -6.45 7.09
C PRO A 38 21.62 -5.87 7.66
N TRP A 39 21.60 -4.65 8.18
CA TRP A 39 22.75 -3.97 8.79
C TRP A 39 22.79 -4.10 10.32
N GLY A 40 21.92 -4.93 10.90
CA GLY A 40 21.88 -5.22 12.33
C GLY A 40 21.16 -4.18 13.18
N LYS A 41 20.55 -3.14 12.59
CA LYS A 41 19.76 -2.13 13.31
C LYS A 41 18.37 -2.68 13.58
N LEU A 42 17.81 -2.38 14.75
CA LEU A 42 16.45 -2.80 15.09
C LEU A 42 15.41 -2.02 14.28
N VAL A 43 14.41 -2.72 13.76
CA VAL A 43 13.19 -2.13 13.21
C VAL A 43 12.29 -1.70 14.37
N VAL A 44 11.94 -0.41 14.41
CA VAL A 44 11.27 0.24 15.56
C VAL A 44 10.17 1.20 15.10
N SER A 45 9.50 1.87 16.05
CA SER A 45 8.57 2.98 15.78
C SER A 45 7.38 2.61 14.89
N GLY A 46 6.83 1.41 15.08
CA GLY A 46 5.69 0.93 14.31
C GLY A 46 6.02 0.49 12.89
N GLN A 47 7.30 0.43 12.51
CA GLN A 47 7.73 -0.25 11.29
C GLN A 47 7.60 -1.77 11.44
N PHE A 48 7.41 -2.46 10.31
CA PHE A 48 7.51 -3.92 10.26
C PHE A 48 8.68 -4.36 9.38
N GLY A 49 9.30 -5.48 9.74
CA GLY A 49 10.29 -6.17 8.92
C GLY A 49 9.84 -7.59 8.63
N TYR A 50 10.03 -8.00 7.37
CA TYR A 50 9.66 -9.31 6.84
C TYR A 50 10.86 -9.91 6.10
N THR A 51 10.86 -11.23 5.99
CA THR A 51 11.79 -11.96 5.14
C THR A 51 11.00 -12.76 4.10
N THR A 52 11.32 -12.62 2.83
CA THR A 52 10.71 -13.42 1.76
C THR A 52 11.15 -14.89 1.86
N PRO A 53 10.44 -15.84 1.20
CA PRO A 53 10.93 -17.21 1.04
C PRO A 53 12.34 -17.29 0.41
N GLY A 54 12.67 -16.31 -0.44
CA GLY A 54 14.01 -16.13 -1.03
C GLY A 54 15.03 -15.48 -0.10
N ASN A 55 14.74 -15.30 1.20
CA ASN A 55 15.63 -14.65 2.18
C ASN A 55 15.96 -13.17 1.87
N HIS A 56 15.08 -12.46 1.17
CA HIS A 56 15.17 -11.02 0.95
C HIS A 56 14.46 -10.26 2.07
N PHE A 57 15.03 -9.13 2.52
CA PHE A 57 14.44 -8.35 3.61
C PHE A 57 13.49 -7.27 3.06
N ILE A 58 12.28 -7.19 3.62
CA ILE A 58 11.29 -6.16 3.30
C ILE A 58 11.02 -5.35 4.57
N ARG A 59 11.11 -4.03 4.48
CA ARG A 59 10.70 -3.11 5.55
C ARG A 59 9.47 -2.33 5.12
N ILE A 60 8.45 -2.30 5.97
CA ILE A 60 7.27 -1.44 5.81
C ILE A 60 7.33 -0.31 6.82
N THR A 61 7.28 0.92 6.35
CA THR A 61 7.44 2.14 7.14
C THR A 61 6.24 3.07 6.93
N PRO A 62 5.36 3.23 7.94
CA PRO A 62 4.37 4.30 7.93
C PRO A 62 5.07 5.64 8.16
N VAL A 63 4.71 6.67 7.39
CA VAL A 63 5.37 8.00 7.46
C VAL A 63 4.50 9.13 8.02
N SER A 64 3.35 8.79 8.61
CA SER A 64 2.46 9.72 9.31
C SER A 64 1.96 10.86 8.43
N GLY A 65 1.34 10.51 7.30
CA GLY A 65 0.68 11.45 6.39
C GLY A 65 1.31 11.47 5.00
N ASN A 66 0.59 12.04 4.05
CA ASN A 66 0.92 11.90 2.62
C ASN A 66 2.15 12.71 2.20
N GLY A 67 2.20 13.99 2.62
CA GLY A 67 3.29 14.91 2.23
C GLY A 67 4.68 14.51 2.72
N SER A 68 4.80 13.47 3.55
CA SER A 68 6.08 12.93 4.00
C SER A 68 6.59 11.77 3.14
N ILE A 69 5.77 11.09 2.33
CA ILE A 69 6.21 9.91 1.55
C ILE A 69 7.35 10.27 0.60
N LEU A 70 7.18 11.31 -0.22
CA LEU A 70 8.23 11.77 -1.13
C LEU A 70 9.47 12.25 -0.36
N HIS A 71 9.29 12.89 0.79
CA HIS A 71 10.40 13.31 1.64
C HIS A 71 11.23 12.11 2.13
N PHE A 72 10.58 11.09 2.70
CA PHE A 72 11.24 9.87 3.19
C PHE A 72 11.83 9.04 2.04
N ALA A 73 11.16 8.97 0.89
CA ALA A 73 11.69 8.33 -0.31
C ALA A 73 12.98 9.00 -0.76
N ARG A 74 13.01 10.34 -0.86
CA ARG A 74 14.22 11.11 -1.18
C ARG A 74 15.35 10.85 -0.19
N GLN A 75 15.05 10.87 1.12
CA GLN A 75 16.04 10.53 2.14
C GLN A 75 16.61 9.11 1.95
N ARG A 76 15.74 8.13 1.64
CA ARG A 76 16.16 6.74 1.45
C ARG A 76 17.01 6.58 0.18
N ILE A 77 16.60 7.20 -0.93
CA ILE A 77 17.36 7.25 -2.18
C ILE A 77 18.74 7.87 -1.93
N ASN A 78 18.84 9.00 -1.24
CA ASN A 78 20.13 9.64 -0.95
C ASN A 78 21.07 8.79 -0.08
N ARG A 79 20.52 7.85 0.70
CA ARG A 79 21.27 6.94 1.57
C ARG A 79 21.55 5.57 0.96
N ARG A 80 21.13 5.32 -0.29
CA ARG A 80 21.21 4.00 -0.94
C ARG A 80 22.63 3.43 -1.06
N ASN A 81 23.67 4.28 -1.08
CA ASN A 81 25.07 3.83 -1.09
C ASN A 81 25.59 3.36 0.28
N VAL A 82 24.92 3.75 1.38
CA VAL A 82 25.33 3.41 2.75
C VAL A 82 24.54 2.21 3.25
N ASP A 83 23.22 2.31 3.16
CA ASP A 83 22.29 1.26 3.55
C ASP A 83 21.66 0.75 2.23
N LYS A 84 22.30 -0.23 1.56
CA LYS A 84 21.95 -0.68 0.19
C LYS A 84 20.46 -1.04 0.02
N VAL A 85 19.80 -0.39 -0.94
CA VAL A 85 18.38 -0.63 -1.25
C VAL A 85 18.25 -1.24 -2.63
N ASP A 86 17.52 -2.34 -2.72
CA ASP A 86 17.17 -2.93 -4.01
C ASP A 86 15.94 -2.24 -4.62
N ARG A 87 14.92 -2.00 -3.78
CA ARG A 87 13.66 -1.38 -4.23
C ARG A 87 13.10 -0.42 -3.20
N ILE A 88 12.58 0.72 -3.67
CA ILE A 88 11.78 1.67 -2.90
C ILE A 88 10.37 1.68 -3.48
N VAL A 89 9.37 1.51 -2.63
CA VAL A 89 7.96 1.46 -3.02
C VAL A 89 7.24 2.56 -2.27
N MET A 90 6.55 3.44 -3.00
CA MET A 90 5.77 4.54 -2.44
C MET A 90 4.29 4.22 -2.61
N CYS A 91 3.58 4.03 -1.50
CA CYS A 91 2.14 3.77 -1.49
C CYS A 91 1.39 5.04 -1.12
N ILE A 92 0.61 5.57 -2.05
CA ILE A 92 -0.13 6.82 -1.92
C ILE A 92 -1.58 6.64 -2.36
N ASP A 93 -2.49 7.42 -1.77
CA ASP A 93 -3.85 7.53 -2.29
C ASP A 93 -3.85 8.29 -3.62
N SER A 94 -4.63 7.81 -4.59
CA SER A 94 -4.64 8.38 -5.95
C SER A 94 -5.22 9.80 -5.99
N ASP A 95 -6.08 10.16 -5.04
CA ASP A 95 -6.66 11.50 -4.94
C ASP A 95 -5.68 12.56 -4.40
N LEU A 96 -4.55 12.16 -3.84
CA LEU A 96 -3.54 13.07 -3.26
C LEU A 96 -2.36 13.36 -4.18
N LEU A 97 -2.16 12.53 -5.21
CA LEU A 97 -1.16 12.77 -6.26
C LEU A 97 -1.30 14.16 -6.89
N LEU A 98 -2.54 14.61 -7.06
CA LEU A 98 -2.89 15.89 -7.67
C LEU A 98 -2.32 17.08 -6.89
N ASP A 99 -2.24 16.96 -5.57
CA ASP A 99 -1.76 18.02 -4.70
C ASP A 99 -0.23 17.98 -4.56
N GLU A 100 0.38 16.79 -4.58
CA GLU A 100 1.82 16.64 -4.32
C GLU A 100 2.70 16.89 -5.54
N PHE A 101 2.26 16.51 -6.74
CA PHE A 101 3.09 16.64 -7.95
C PHE A 101 2.91 17.96 -8.70
N SER A 102 1.94 18.83 -8.33
CA SER A 102 1.69 20.12 -9.01
C SER A 102 1.47 20.00 -10.52
N VAL A 103 0.67 19.04 -11.00
CA VAL A 103 0.50 18.77 -12.44
C VAL A 103 -0.97 18.53 -12.85
N SER A 104 -1.27 18.84 -14.12
CA SER A 104 -2.55 18.61 -14.79
C SER A 104 -2.79 17.13 -15.13
N HIS A 105 -4.02 16.66 -14.89
CA HIS A 105 -4.60 15.30 -15.04
C HIS A 105 -4.34 14.45 -16.31
N THR A 106 -3.44 14.82 -17.22
CA THR A 106 -3.38 14.24 -18.58
C THR A 106 -2.17 13.35 -18.86
N ASP A 107 -1.12 13.35 -18.02
CA ASP A 107 0.06 12.52 -18.24
C ASP A 107 0.14 11.32 -17.28
N SER A 108 0.76 10.24 -17.76
CA SER A 108 1.06 9.03 -16.99
C SER A 108 1.79 9.37 -15.68
N ASN A 109 1.30 8.92 -14.53
CA ASN A 109 1.94 9.13 -13.22
C ASN A 109 3.42 8.66 -13.18
N ASN A 110 3.83 7.75 -14.08
CA ASN A 110 5.24 7.37 -14.23
C ASN A 110 6.11 8.52 -14.75
N ASN A 111 5.60 9.41 -15.59
CA ASN A 111 6.36 10.55 -16.09
C ASN A 111 6.69 11.53 -14.96
N GLU A 112 5.73 11.76 -14.06
CA GLU A 112 5.91 12.62 -12.89
C GLU A 112 6.85 11.99 -11.88
N LEU A 113 6.68 10.70 -11.62
CA LEU A 113 7.60 9.92 -10.80
C LEU A 113 9.02 9.96 -11.37
N LEU A 114 9.18 9.77 -12.68
CA LEU A 114 10.47 9.84 -13.37
C LEU A 114 11.07 11.24 -13.26
N ALA A 115 10.29 12.29 -13.50
CA ALA A 115 10.75 13.67 -13.38
C ALA A 115 11.21 13.99 -11.95
N TRP A 116 10.44 13.61 -10.93
CA TRP A 116 10.82 13.74 -9.53
C TRP A 116 12.08 12.94 -9.20
N THR A 117 12.17 11.70 -9.70
CA THR A 117 13.34 10.83 -9.48
C THR A 117 14.59 11.42 -10.13
N ARG A 118 14.47 12.02 -11.30
CA ARG A 118 15.57 12.70 -12.02
C ARG A 118 16.13 13.93 -11.31
N GLN A 119 15.35 14.55 -10.43
CA GLN A 119 15.87 15.60 -9.54
C GLN A 119 16.86 15.05 -8.50
N ILE A 120 16.86 13.75 -8.25
CA ILE A 120 17.70 13.06 -7.26
C ILE A 120 18.78 12.24 -7.94
N ASP A 121 18.46 11.58 -9.06
CA ASP A 121 19.37 10.80 -9.89
C ASP A 121 19.11 11.12 -11.38
N SER A 122 19.95 11.96 -11.97
CA SER A 122 19.78 12.43 -13.35
C SER A 122 19.81 11.31 -14.40
N ASP A 123 20.41 10.17 -14.06
CA ASP A 123 20.54 9.02 -14.96
C ASP A 123 19.36 8.03 -14.80
N ALA A 124 18.35 8.38 -14.00
CA ALA A 124 17.16 7.56 -13.83
C ALA A 124 16.37 7.39 -15.14
N ILE A 125 15.93 6.15 -15.38
CA ILE A 125 15.18 5.74 -16.57
C ILE A 125 13.91 4.98 -16.17
N GLU A 126 12.87 5.06 -16.99
CA GLU A 126 11.66 4.25 -16.83
C GLU A 126 11.87 2.86 -17.47
N GLU A 127 11.49 1.81 -16.74
CA GLU A 127 11.51 0.42 -17.20
C GLU A 127 10.17 -0.28 -16.88
N GLY A 128 9.18 -0.08 -17.75
CA GLY A 128 7.86 -0.68 -17.61
C GLY A 128 7.09 -0.10 -16.42
N ALA A 129 7.07 -0.83 -15.29
CA ALA A 129 6.29 -0.46 -14.10
C ALA A 129 7.12 0.15 -12.96
N TYR A 130 8.39 0.48 -13.22
CA TYR A 130 9.27 1.11 -12.23
C TYR A 130 10.28 2.07 -12.88
N ILE A 131 10.86 2.93 -12.07
CA ILE A 131 12.01 3.77 -12.44
C ILE A 131 13.28 3.09 -11.92
N ARG A 132 14.28 2.89 -12.77
CA ARG A 132 15.60 2.36 -12.39
C ARG A 132 16.59 3.50 -12.21
N LEU A 133 17.25 3.54 -11.06
CA LEU A 133 18.34 4.46 -10.74
C LEU A 133 19.66 3.99 -11.34
N LYS A 134 20.69 4.86 -11.34
CA LYS A 134 22.01 4.56 -11.91
C LYS A 134 22.68 3.32 -11.33
N ASP A 135 22.48 3.08 -10.04
CA ASP A 135 23.06 1.96 -9.29
C ASP A 135 22.22 0.68 -9.36
N GLY A 136 21.11 0.69 -10.12
CA GLY A 136 20.20 -0.42 -10.28
C GLY A 136 19.05 -0.45 -9.26
N THR A 137 19.00 0.46 -8.27
CA THR A 137 17.86 0.54 -7.36
C THR A 137 16.57 0.83 -8.15
N MET A 138 15.50 0.11 -7.82
CA MET A 138 14.18 0.28 -8.45
C MET A 138 13.28 1.17 -7.59
N VAL A 139 12.51 2.05 -8.22
CA VAL A 139 11.51 2.90 -7.56
C VAL A 139 10.14 2.59 -8.15
N ASN A 140 9.21 2.15 -7.32
CA ASN A 140 7.82 1.88 -7.68
C ASN A 140 6.87 2.87 -7.01
N LEU A 141 5.79 3.17 -7.72
CA LEU A 141 4.63 3.85 -7.19
C LEU A 141 3.46 2.86 -7.12
N ILE A 142 2.82 2.79 -5.97
CA ILE A 142 1.52 2.16 -5.79
C ILE A 142 0.54 3.27 -5.50
N GLU A 143 -0.42 3.41 -6.39
CA GLU A 143 -1.55 4.30 -6.19
C GLU A 143 -2.75 3.48 -5.77
N TRP A 144 -3.28 3.74 -4.58
CA TRP A 144 -4.50 3.09 -4.14
C TRP A 144 -5.68 3.61 -4.94
N LYS A 145 -6.15 2.80 -5.90
CA LYS A 145 -7.34 3.07 -6.70
C LYS A 145 -8.01 1.79 -7.16
N THR A 146 -9.26 1.92 -7.55
CA THR A 146 -9.99 0.93 -8.35
C THR A 146 -10.08 1.43 -9.80
N THR A 147 -10.28 0.53 -10.77
CA THR A 147 -10.51 0.95 -12.17
C THR A 147 -11.89 1.57 -12.39
N SER A 148 -12.86 1.26 -11.50
CA SER A 148 -14.18 1.89 -11.54
C SER A 148 -14.11 3.34 -11.07
N THR A 149 -14.69 4.25 -11.86
CA THR A 149 -14.93 5.64 -11.45
C THR A 149 -16.14 5.75 -10.53
N GLU A 150 -17.17 4.93 -10.74
CA GLU A 150 -18.39 4.90 -9.92
C GLU A 150 -18.19 4.08 -8.65
N ALA A 151 -18.71 4.61 -7.53
CA ALA A 151 -18.75 3.90 -6.26
C ALA A 151 -20.10 3.19 -6.12
N GLY A 152 -20.07 1.88 -5.85
CA GLY A 152 -21.26 1.11 -5.51
C GLY A 152 -21.75 1.38 -4.08
N HIS A 153 -22.84 0.73 -3.68
CA HIS A 153 -23.37 0.85 -2.31
C HIS A 153 -22.31 0.52 -1.25
N GLY A 154 -22.21 1.37 -0.22
CA GLY A 154 -21.29 1.15 0.89
C GLY A 154 -19.82 1.33 0.52
N VAL A 155 -19.49 1.67 -0.72
CA VAL A 155 -18.12 1.93 -1.20
C VAL A 155 -17.86 3.44 -1.20
N PRO A 156 -16.71 3.91 -0.68
CA PRO A 156 -16.41 5.34 -0.69
C PRO A 156 -16.09 5.86 -2.10
N GLY A 157 -16.45 7.12 -2.36
CA GLY A 157 -16.19 7.79 -3.64
C GLY A 157 -14.75 8.20 -3.90
N LYS A 158 -13.89 8.27 -2.87
CA LYS A 158 -12.47 8.59 -3.01
C LYS A 158 -11.64 7.39 -3.45
N GLN A 159 -10.61 7.59 -4.26
CA GLN A 159 -9.68 6.53 -4.67
C GLN A 159 -8.58 6.40 -3.61
N THR A 160 -8.85 5.57 -2.61
CA THR A 160 -7.93 5.24 -1.50
C THR A 160 -7.87 3.73 -1.30
N LEU A 161 -7.02 3.28 -0.38
CA LEU A 161 -6.97 1.87 0.03
C LEU A 161 -8.32 1.37 0.55
N GLU A 162 -9.04 2.19 1.32
CA GLU A 162 -10.37 1.84 1.83
C GLU A 162 -11.37 1.59 0.71
N ARG A 163 -11.25 2.24 -0.45
CA ARG A 163 -12.12 1.96 -1.59
C ARG A 163 -11.89 0.56 -2.14
N ILE A 164 -10.64 0.15 -2.33
CA ILE A 164 -10.29 -1.21 -2.78
C ILE A 164 -10.91 -2.26 -1.82
N ILE A 165 -10.70 -2.05 -0.52
CA ILE A 165 -11.22 -2.94 0.53
C ILE A 165 -12.76 -2.98 0.52
N CYS A 166 -13.42 -1.82 0.53
CA CYS A 166 -14.88 -1.76 0.54
C CYS A 166 -15.48 -2.33 -0.75
N SER A 167 -14.84 -2.12 -1.90
CA SER A 167 -15.24 -2.72 -3.18
C SER A 167 -15.17 -4.24 -3.11
N ALA A 168 -14.09 -4.81 -2.55
CA ALA A 168 -13.97 -6.25 -2.38
C ALA A 168 -15.03 -6.79 -1.41
N LEU A 169 -15.23 -6.14 -0.26
CA LEU A 169 -16.27 -6.52 0.70
C LEU A 169 -17.68 -6.43 0.11
N ALA A 170 -17.96 -5.41 -0.69
CA ALA A 170 -19.25 -5.26 -1.36
C ALA A 170 -19.48 -6.33 -2.43
N ALA A 171 -18.44 -6.74 -3.14
CA ALA A 171 -18.52 -7.86 -4.07
C ALA A 171 -18.79 -9.19 -3.33
N THR A 172 -18.10 -9.43 -2.21
CA THR A 172 -18.30 -10.65 -1.40
C THR A 172 -19.64 -10.67 -0.68
N PHE A 173 -20.10 -9.53 -0.15
CA PHE A 173 -21.31 -9.42 0.66
C PHE A 173 -22.22 -8.26 0.22
N PRO A 174 -22.91 -8.37 -0.92
CA PRO A 174 -23.70 -7.29 -1.49
C PRO A 174 -24.77 -6.72 -0.53
N GLN A 175 -25.44 -7.59 0.24
CA GLN A 175 -26.44 -7.13 1.20
C GLN A 175 -25.82 -6.30 2.34
N ARG A 176 -24.65 -6.70 2.85
CA ARG A 176 -23.96 -5.93 3.90
C ARG A 176 -23.55 -4.55 3.38
N ALA A 177 -23.15 -4.46 2.12
CA ALA A 177 -22.82 -3.18 1.49
C ALA A 177 -24.04 -2.24 1.40
N TYR A 178 -25.22 -2.79 1.12
CA TYR A 178 -26.48 -2.04 1.18
C TYR A 178 -26.81 -1.59 2.60
N ASP A 179 -26.65 -2.47 3.59
CA ASP A 179 -26.91 -2.15 4.99
C ASP A 179 -25.96 -1.05 5.51
N VAL A 180 -24.67 -1.11 5.12
CA VAL A 180 -23.68 -0.05 5.38
C VAL A 180 -24.12 1.26 4.76
N GLN A 181 -24.55 1.26 3.49
CA GLN A 181 -25.03 2.46 2.81
C GLN A 181 -26.23 3.08 3.54
N GLN A 182 -27.23 2.26 3.89
CA GLN A 182 -28.41 2.70 4.64
C GLN A 182 -28.04 3.29 6.00
N TRP A 183 -27.12 2.65 6.72
CA TRP A 183 -26.62 3.18 7.99
C TRP A 183 -25.94 4.53 7.82
N LEU A 184 -25.04 4.67 6.85
CA LEU A 184 -24.36 5.94 6.54
C LEU A 184 -25.35 7.04 6.15
N ASP A 185 -26.37 6.71 5.34
CA ASP A 185 -27.40 7.64 4.89
C ASP A 185 -28.36 8.08 6.01
N SER A 186 -28.53 7.24 7.05
CA SER A 186 -29.39 7.52 8.21
C SER A 186 -28.80 8.53 9.20
N ARG A 187 -27.50 8.83 9.11
CA ARG A 187 -26.82 9.73 10.05
C ARG A 187 -27.34 11.17 9.91
N HIS A 188 -27.59 11.81 11.06
CA HIS A 188 -27.98 13.23 11.11
C HIS A 188 -26.90 14.11 10.46
N GLU A 189 -25.63 13.83 10.77
CA GLU A 189 -24.48 14.35 10.05
C GLU A 189 -24.01 13.30 9.04
N LYS A 190 -24.41 13.50 7.78
CA LYS A 190 -23.96 12.63 6.70
C LYS A 190 -22.44 12.60 6.65
N PRO A 191 -21.83 11.45 6.35
CA PRO A 191 -20.40 11.37 6.09
C PRO A 191 -20.00 12.46 5.10
N GLY A 192 -18.94 13.20 5.41
CA GLY A 192 -18.39 14.14 4.44
C GLY A 192 -18.06 13.38 3.15
N LYS A 193 -18.14 14.05 1.99
CA LYS A 193 -17.73 13.45 0.70
C LYS A 193 -16.30 12.87 0.72
N SER A 194 -15.52 13.23 1.73
CA SER A 194 -14.12 12.89 1.94
C SER A 194 -13.84 11.75 2.94
N SER A 195 -14.84 11.07 3.50
CA SER A 195 -14.62 10.13 4.62
C SER A 195 -14.49 8.65 4.22
N ALA A 196 -13.47 8.30 3.42
CA ALA A 196 -13.25 6.90 3.01
C ALA A 196 -13.12 5.92 4.21
N LYS A 197 -12.50 6.40 5.30
CA LYS A 197 -12.35 5.65 6.55
C LYS A 197 -13.67 5.34 7.25
N GLU A 198 -14.66 6.22 7.17
CA GLU A 198 -15.98 5.97 7.78
C GLU A 198 -16.68 4.79 7.13
N HIS A 199 -16.58 4.67 5.80
CA HIS A 199 -17.10 3.49 5.09
C HIS A 199 -16.41 2.21 5.56
N ALA A 200 -15.08 2.17 5.57
CA ALA A 200 -14.33 0.99 6.00
C ALA A 200 -14.63 0.62 7.46
N PHE A 201 -14.70 1.59 8.36
CA PHE A 201 -15.03 1.35 9.77
C PHE A 201 -16.48 0.87 9.98
N SER A 202 -17.41 1.22 9.09
CA SER A 202 -18.79 0.73 9.15
C SER A 202 -18.86 -0.78 8.94
N TYR A 203 -18.05 -1.32 8.02
CA TYR A 203 -17.92 -2.77 7.85
C TYR A 203 -17.34 -3.44 9.11
N LEU A 204 -16.39 -2.78 9.79
CA LEU A 204 -15.75 -3.33 10.99
C LEU A 204 -16.70 -3.40 12.18
N ALA A 205 -17.44 -2.33 12.43
CA ALA A 205 -18.30 -2.19 13.60
C ALA A 205 -19.40 -3.26 13.64
N GLY A 206 -19.89 -3.70 12.48
CA GLY A 206 -20.95 -4.73 12.38
C GLY A 206 -20.41 -6.16 12.30
N TRP A 207 -19.55 -6.45 11.32
CA TRP A 207 -19.29 -7.83 10.89
C TRP A 207 -17.91 -8.36 11.22
N PHE A 208 -17.01 -7.48 11.68
CA PHE A 208 -15.65 -7.85 12.07
C PHE A 208 -15.31 -7.35 13.48
N ALA A 209 -16.33 -7.10 14.32
CA ALA A 209 -16.17 -6.59 15.68
C ALA A 209 -15.28 -7.49 16.56
N ASP A 210 -15.35 -8.80 16.37
CA ASP A 210 -14.54 -9.78 17.11
C ASP A 210 -13.04 -9.73 16.78
N SER A 211 -12.64 -8.96 15.75
CA SER A 211 -11.23 -8.77 15.39
C SER A 211 -10.45 -7.92 16.40
N GLY A 212 -11.15 -7.17 17.26
CA GLY A 212 -10.59 -6.30 18.30
C GLY A 212 -9.80 -5.07 17.78
N SER A 213 -9.43 -5.03 16.50
CA SER A 213 -8.69 -3.93 15.87
C SER A 213 -8.81 -3.95 14.34
N TYR A 214 -8.47 -2.85 13.69
CA TYR A 214 -8.37 -2.76 12.23
C TYR A 214 -7.35 -3.77 11.65
N GLU A 215 -6.16 -3.88 12.27
CA GLU A 215 -5.12 -4.83 11.85
C GLU A 215 -5.61 -6.28 11.97
N GLY A 216 -6.35 -6.60 13.03
CA GLY A 216 -7.00 -7.90 13.20
C GLY A 216 -8.01 -8.19 12.08
N ALA A 217 -8.83 -7.20 11.71
CA ALA A 217 -9.82 -7.37 10.65
C ALA A 217 -9.19 -7.53 9.27
N ILE A 218 -8.15 -6.75 8.96
CA ILE A 218 -7.36 -6.93 7.74
C ILE A 218 -6.80 -8.36 7.67
N ALA A 219 -6.25 -8.87 8.78
CA ALA A 219 -5.74 -10.23 8.83
C ALA A 219 -6.85 -11.26 8.56
N GLN A 220 -8.05 -11.06 9.10
CA GLN A 220 -9.22 -11.90 8.80
C GLN A 220 -9.60 -11.84 7.32
N TRP A 221 -9.60 -10.65 6.70
CA TRP A 221 -9.95 -10.49 5.28
C TRP A 221 -8.96 -11.20 4.36
N TRP A 222 -7.67 -11.18 4.67
CA TRP A 222 -6.67 -11.96 3.94
C TRP A 222 -6.78 -13.46 4.18
N ASN A 223 -7.34 -13.90 5.31
CA ASN A 223 -7.56 -15.31 5.62
C ASN A 223 -8.85 -15.85 4.98
N ASP A 224 -9.89 -15.02 4.80
CA ASP A 224 -11.11 -15.39 4.08
C ASP A 224 -10.83 -15.46 2.56
N PRO A 225 -10.94 -16.64 1.93
CA PRO A 225 -10.66 -16.78 0.50
C PRO A 225 -11.57 -15.93 -0.38
N ASN A 226 -12.84 -15.75 -0.02
CA ASN A 226 -13.79 -15.03 -0.86
C ASN A 226 -13.49 -13.52 -0.87
N ILE A 227 -13.14 -12.96 0.29
CA ILE A 227 -12.75 -11.54 0.38
C ILE A 227 -11.40 -11.34 -0.32
N ARG A 228 -10.42 -12.19 -0.02
CA ARG A 228 -9.07 -12.11 -0.58
C ARG A 228 -9.07 -12.16 -2.10
N GLU A 229 -9.82 -13.06 -2.72
CA GLU A 229 -9.89 -13.17 -4.18
C GLU A 229 -10.38 -11.89 -4.83
N HIS A 230 -11.40 -11.24 -4.26
CA HIS A 230 -11.86 -9.95 -4.75
C HIS A 230 -10.86 -8.81 -4.51
N ILE A 231 -10.14 -8.82 -3.38
CA ILE A 231 -9.03 -7.86 -3.15
C ILE A 231 -7.97 -8.03 -4.24
N ILE A 232 -7.49 -9.25 -4.47
CA ILE A 232 -6.45 -9.53 -5.48
C ILE A 232 -6.94 -9.11 -6.87
N ALA A 233 -8.17 -9.45 -7.24
CA ALA A 233 -8.72 -9.07 -8.53
C ALA A 233 -8.75 -7.54 -8.75
N GLU A 234 -9.06 -6.75 -7.72
CA GLU A 234 -8.98 -5.28 -7.82
C GLU A 234 -7.54 -4.77 -7.93
N LEU A 235 -6.61 -5.36 -7.18
CA LEU A 235 -5.17 -5.02 -7.24
C LEU A 235 -4.54 -5.42 -8.59
N GLU A 236 -5.00 -6.50 -9.22
CA GLU A 236 -4.53 -6.95 -10.53
C GLU A 236 -4.95 -5.99 -11.64
N LYS A 237 -6.20 -5.51 -11.62
CA LYS A 237 -6.71 -4.53 -12.59
C LYS A 237 -5.91 -3.22 -12.63
N THR A 238 -5.22 -2.89 -11.54
CA THR A 238 -4.42 -1.67 -11.39
C THR A 238 -2.91 -1.93 -11.44
N GLY A 239 -2.48 -3.18 -11.63
CA GLY A 239 -1.07 -3.57 -11.63
C GLY A 239 -0.40 -3.58 -10.25
N ILE A 240 -1.10 -3.17 -9.19
CA ILE A 240 -0.58 -3.14 -7.81
C ILE A 240 -0.16 -4.55 -7.38
N TRP A 241 -0.98 -5.56 -7.69
CA TRP A 241 -0.69 -6.94 -7.31
C TRP A 241 0.62 -7.44 -7.90
N SER A 242 0.93 -7.10 -9.15
CA SER A 242 2.20 -7.49 -9.78
C SER A 242 3.41 -6.90 -9.05
N ILE A 243 3.32 -5.68 -8.55
CA ILE A 243 4.37 -5.05 -7.74
C ILE A 243 4.51 -5.77 -6.39
N MET A 244 3.40 -6.00 -5.67
CA MET A 244 3.41 -6.70 -4.39
C MET A 244 3.97 -8.12 -4.50
N HIS A 245 3.55 -8.85 -5.54
CA HIS A 245 4.01 -10.20 -5.81
C HIS A 245 5.51 -10.22 -6.18
N ALA A 246 5.98 -9.30 -7.03
CA ALA A 246 7.40 -9.20 -7.36
C ALA A 246 8.27 -8.97 -6.11
N ILE A 247 7.82 -8.12 -5.19
CA ILE A 247 8.49 -7.87 -3.90
C ILE A 247 8.58 -9.14 -3.06
N ALA A 248 7.47 -9.85 -2.90
CA ALA A 248 7.39 -11.03 -2.04
C ALA A 248 8.10 -12.27 -2.63
N CYS A 249 8.14 -12.39 -3.95
CA CYS A 249 8.68 -13.55 -4.67
C CYS A 249 10.07 -13.29 -5.26
N THR A 250 10.79 -12.27 -4.80
CA THR A 250 12.18 -12.04 -5.20
C THR A 250 13.04 -13.24 -4.78
N ASN A 251 13.52 -14.00 -5.76
CA ASN A 251 14.49 -15.07 -5.56
C ASN A 251 15.90 -14.47 -5.47
N ASN A 252 16.75 -15.00 -4.61
CA ASN A 252 18.18 -14.70 -4.65
C ASN A 252 18.76 -15.25 -5.96
N ASN A 253 18.95 -14.39 -6.95
CA ASN A 253 19.79 -14.68 -8.11
C ASN A 253 21.28 -14.59 -7.72
#